data_AF-A0A661SEL3-F1
#
_entry.id   AF-A0A661SEL3-F1
#
_cell.length_a   1.000
_cell.length_b   1.000
_cell.length_c   1.000
_cell.angle_alpha   90.00
_cell.angle_beta   90.00
_cell.angle_gamma   90.00
#
_symmetry.space_group_name_H-M   'P 1'
#
loop_
_entity.id
_entity.type
_entity.pdbx_description
1 polymer ?
#
loop_
_entity_poly.entity_id
_entity_poly.type
_entity_poly.pdbx_seq_one_letter_code
_entity_poly.pdbx_strand_id
1 'polypeptide(L)'
;MNKKAIIFSVLFLAGIALLADRVMLQTEILRLRHALESLEKSDAALKNTLQQQQSQIRELQQRLHGKETHFQNFGDFLKTSAVTYAIIAIAVTICLNIMLFLMLKCRLPLDGNATDGSSCEFGKRSGDTQSPTPESPAPADHILALRVGLEIHRMRKRMEQMPEKTRHLKALKNSLKRLEDAFNDKGYEMIDLLGKSFSDGLTLHARFAPSDELQENEQIITKVITPQINFKDVLIQAAEVEVSSGV
;
A
#
# COMPACT_ATOMS: atom_id res chain seq x y z
N MET A 1 -56.73 -1.64 67.37
CA MET A 1 -56.32 -1.53 65.95
C MET A 1 -57.38 -2.21 65.09
N ASN A 2 -57.95 -1.51 64.10
CA ASN A 2 -59.17 -1.96 63.43
C ASN A 2 -58.82 -2.96 62.31
N LYS A 3 -59.13 -4.26 62.49
CA LYS A 3 -58.76 -5.33 61.53
C LYS A 3 -59.22 -5.05 60.10
N LYS A 4 -60.34 -4.34 59.93
CA LYS A 4 -60.87 -3.92 58.61
C LYS A 4 -59.96 -2.94 57.87
N ALA A 5 -59.29 -2.02 58.59
CA ALA A 5 -58.39 -1.04 57.98
C ALA A 5 -57.10 -1.68 57.43
N ILE A 6 -56.59 -2.71 58.12
CA ILE A 6 -55.40 -3.45 57.71
C ILE A 6 -55.68 -4.24 56.42
N ILE A 7 -56.83 -4.91 56.34
CA ILE A 7 -57.22 -5.67 55.13
C ILE A 7 -57.37 -4.74 53.91
N PHE A 8 -57.96 -3.57 54.10
CA PHE A 8 -58.12 -2.58 53.03
C PHE A 8 -56.77 -2.04 52.54
N SER A 9 -55.84 -1.76 53.47
CA SER A 9 -54.48 -1.33 53.14
C SER A 9 -53.71 -2.36 52.34
N VAL A 10 -53.81 -3.65 52.69
CA VAL A 10 -53.09 -4.73 52.00
C VAL A 10 -53.67 -4.96 50.60
N LEU A 11 -55.00 -4.94 50.44
CA LEU A 11 -55.65 -5.04 49.13
C LEU A 11 -55.29 -3.86 48.22
N PHE A 12 -55.21 -2.66 48.77
CA PHE A 12 -54.81 -1.46 48.03
C PHE A 12 -53.35 -1.55 47.55
N LEU A 13 -52.43 -1.99 48.42
CA LEU A 13 -51.02 -2.17 48.07
C LEU A 13 -50.84 -3.24 46.99
N ALA A 14 -51.55 -4.37 47.10
CA ALA A 14 -51.54 -5.44 46.11
C ALA A 14 -52.10 -4.96 44.74
N GLY A 15 -53.14 -4.12 44.76
CA GLY A 15 -53.69 -3.49 43.57
C GLY A 15 -52.67 -2.58 42.85
N ILE A 16 -51.93 -1.77 43.61
CA ILE A 16 -50.86 -0.90 43.06
C ILE A 16 -49.73 -1.76 42.47
N ALA A 17 -49.31 -2.83 43.15
CA ALA A 17 -48.26 -3.72 42.67
C ALA A 17 -48.64 -4.40 41.35
N LEU A 18 -49.88 -4.90 41.23
CA LEU A 18 -50.41 -5.46 39.98
C LEU A 18 -50.46 -4.43 38.84
N LEU A 19 -50.78 -3.17 39.16
CA LEU A 19 -50.81 -2.10 38.17
C LEU A 19 -49.40 -1.76 37.69
N ALA A 20 -48.43 -1.68 38.59
CA ALA A 20 -47.03 -1.43 38.27
C ALA A 20 -46.44 -2.55 37.39
N ASP A 21 -46.74 -3.81 37.72
CA ASP A 21 -46.30 -4.98 36.94
C ASP A 21 -46.90 -4.97 35.52
N ARG A 22 -48.18 -4.62 35.39
CA ARG A 22 -48.83 -4.43 34.08
C ARG A 22 -48.17 -3.32 33.25
N VAL A 23 -47.84 -2.19 33.86
CA VAL A 23 -47.15 -1.08 33.16
C VAL A 23 -45.74 -1.50 32.75
N MET A 24 -44.99 -2.15 33.64
CA MET A 24 -43.66 -2.66 33.34
C MET A 24 -43.69 -3.64 32.16
N LEU A 25 -44.62 -4.60 32.17
CA LEU A 25 -44.81 -5.55 31.07
C LEU A 25 -45.11 -4.84 29.73
N GLN A 26 -45.92 -3.79 29.74
CA GLN A 26 -46.22 -3.00 28.54
C GLN A 26 -44.98 -2.27 28.01
N THR A 27 -44.15 -1.71 28.88
CA THR A 27 -42.90 -1.06 28.44
C THR A 27 -41.90 -2.04 27.83
N GLU A 28 -41.86 -3.26 28.33
CA GLU A 28 -40.96 -4.30 27.84
C GLU A 28 -41.42 -4.84 26.48
N ILE A 29 -42.73 -5.05 26.31
CA ILE A 29 -43.32 -5.37 25.00
C ILE A 29 -43.03 -4.27 23.97
N LEU A 30 -43.10 -2.99 24.35
CA LEU A 30 -42.79 -1.88 23.47
C LEU A 30 -41.31 -1.86 23.06
N ARG A 31 -40.40 -2.10 24.02
CA ARG A 31 -38.96 -2.21 23.75
C ARG A 31 -38.65 -3.36 22.79
N LEU A 32 -39.26 -4.52 23.01
CA LEU A 32 -39.08 -5.68 22.14
C LEU A 32 -39.57 -5.41 20.71
N ARG A 33 -40.68 -4.69 20.54
CA ARG A 33 -41.17 -4.28 19.21
C ARG A 33 -40.19 -3.37 18.49
N HIS A 34 -39.65 -2.35 19.16
CA HIS A 34 -38.63 -1.48 18.56
C HIS A 34 -37.34 -2.23 18.20
N ALA A 35 -36.92 -3.18 19.04
CA ALA A 35 -35.76 -4.02 18.75
C ALA A 35 -35.97 -4.85 17.47
N LEU A 36 -37.14 -5.49 17.33
CA LEU A 36 -37.53 -6.23 16.12
C LEU A 36 -37.53 -5.35 14.87
N GLU A 37 -38.09 -4.15 14.96
CA GLU A 37 -38.12 -3.21 13.83
C GLU A 37 -36.71 -2.75 13.42
N SER A 38 -35.81 -2.57 14.40
CA SER A 38 -34.40 -2.24 14.11
C SER A 38 -33.66 -3.39 13.42
N LEU A 39 -33.94 -4.63 13.85
CA LEU A 39 -33.40 -5.85 13.25
C LEU A 39 -33.88 -6.00 11.81
N GLU A 40 -35.17 -5.80 11.56
CA GLU A 40 -35.74 -5.86 10.20
C GLU A 40 -35.11 -4.81 9.25
N LYS A 41 -34.89 -3.59 9.73
CA LYS A 41 -34.16 -2.55 8.97
C LYS A 41 -32.73 -2.95 8.66
N SER A 42 -32.04 -3.57 9.63
CA SER A 42 -30.67 -4.03 9.44
C SER A 42 -30.58 -5.18 8.41
N ASP A 43 -31.52 -6.11 8.42
CA ASP A 43 -31.61 -7.20 7.44
C ASP A 43 -31.88 -6.67 6.03
N ALA A 44 -32.77 -5.68 5.90
CA ALA A 44 -33.04 -5.01 4.63
C ALA A 44 -31.79 -4.29 4.09
N ALA A 45 -31.06 -3.58 4.96
CA ALA A 45 -29.80 -2.93 4.59
C ALA A 45 -28.73 -3.94 4.14
N LEU A 46 -28.62 -5.07 4.83
CA LEU A 46 -27.67 -6.13 4.48
C LEU A 46 -28.01 -6.75 3.11
N LYS A 47 -29.30 -7.01 2.84
CA LYS A 47 -29.76 -7.52 1.52
C LYS A 47 -29.43 -6.56 0.38
N ASN A 48 -29.66 -5.26 0.57
CA ASN A 48 -29.32 -4.25 -0.44
C ASN A 48 -27.81 -4.20 -0.70
N THR A 49 -27.00 -4.26 0.35
CA THR A 49 -25.53 -4.29 0.24
C THR A 49 -25.05 -5.52 -0.52
N LEU A 50 -25.64 -6.69 -0.23
CA LEU A 50 -25.31 -7.94 -0.91
C LEU A 50 -25.71 -7.91 -2.40
N GLN A 51 -26.88 -7.36 -2.72
CA GLN A 51 -27.30 -7.17 -4.12
C GLN A 51 -26.36 -6.21 -4.88
N GLN A 52 -25.93 -5.13 -4.22
CA GLN A 52 -24.96 -4.19 -4.79
C GLN A 52 -23.59 -4.85 -5.04
N GLN A 53 -23.11 -5.66 -4.11
CA GLN A 53 -21.88 -6.43 -4.30
C GLN A 53 -22.01 -7.41 -5.48
N GLN A 54 -23.15 -8.10 -5.60
CA GLN A 54 -23.41 -9.03 -6.70
C GLN A 54 -23.49 -8.36 -8.08
N SER A 55 -23.97 -7.11 -8.17
CA SER A 55 -23.98 -6.37 -9.44
C SER A 55 -22.57 -5.92 -9.83
N GLN A 56 -21.76 -5.45 -8.89
CA GLN A 56 -20.36 -5.10 -9.11
C GLN A 56 -19.53 -6.31 -9.59
N ILE A 57 -19.72 -7.49 -8.99
CA ILE A 57 -19.04 -8.71 -9.42
C ILE A 57 -19.40 -9.05 -10.87
N ARG A 58 -20.69 -8.96 -11.23
CA ARG A 58 -21.14 -9.20 -12.61
C ARG A 58 -20.53 -8.21 -13.60
N GLU A 59 -20.46 -6.93 -13.24
CA GLU A 59 -19.81 -5.91 -14.08
C GLU A 59 -18.31 -6.20 -14.28
N LEU A 60 -17.60 -6.56 -13.21
CA LEU A 60 -16.18 -6.92 -13.30
C LEU A 60 -15.96 -8.15 -14.18
N GLN A 61 -16.82 -9.17 -14.07
CA GLN A 61 -16.78 -10.35 -14.93
C GLN A 61 -16.98 -9.98 -16.41
N GLN A 62 -17.91 -9.08 -16.71
CA GLN A 62 -18.14 -8.61 -18.08
C GLN A 62 -16.94 -7.82 -18.62
N ARG A 63 -16.34 -6.94 -17.81
CA ARG A 63 -15.13 -6.19 -18.18
C ARG A 63 -13.93 -7.12 -18.42
N LEU A 64 -13.78 -8.19 -17.64
CA LEU A 64 -12.73 -9.19 -17.83
C LEU A 64 -12.95 -9.97 -19.13
N HIS A 65 -14.17 -10.46 -19.37
CA HIS A 65 -14.49 -11.21 -20.59
C HIS A 65 -14.27 -10.37 -21.86
N GLY A 66 -14.61 -9.07 -21.84
CA GLY A 66 -14.34 -8.17 -22.96
C GLY A 66 -12.85 -7.90 -23.23
N LYS A 67 -12.00 -7.91 -22.20
CA LYS A 67 -10.54 -7.80 -22.37
C LYS A 67 -9.93 -9.11 -22.91
N GLU A 68 -10.48 -10.24 -22.49
CA GLU A 68 -10.03 -11.55 -22.93
C GLU A 68 -10.33 -11.80 -24.41
N THR A 69 -11.52 -11.40 -24.90
CA THR A 69 -11.83 -11.48 -26.34
C THR A 69 -10.94 -10.56 -27.17
N HIS A 70 -10.62 -9.35 -26.69
CA HIS A 70 -9.67 -8.47 -27.36
C HIS A 70 -8.26 -9.09 -27.45
N PHE A 71 -7.80 -9.75 -26.37
CA PHE A 71 -6.50 -10.41 -26.36
C PHE A 71 -6.46 -11.66 -27.25
N GLN A 72 -7.54 -12.46 -27.29
CA GLN A 72 -7.65 -13.59 -28.20
C GLN A 72 -7.64 -13.15 -29.67
N ASN A 73 -8.43 -12.14 -30.02
CA ASN A 73 -8.44 -11.58 -31.38
C ASN A 73 -7.06 -11.03 -31.80
N PHE A 74 -6.34 -10.39 -30.88
CA PHE A 74 -4.97 -9.94 -31.13
C PHE A 74 -4.00 -11.12 -31.31
N GLY A 75 -4.14 -12.18 -30.52
CA GLY A 75 -3.34 -13.40 -30.66
C GLY A 75 -3.56 -14.09 -32.01
N ASP A 76 -4.81 -14.17 -32.48
CA ASP A 76 -5.14 -14.75 -33.77
C ASP A 76 -4.69 -13.86 -34.95
N PHE A 77 -4.71 -12.53 -34.77
CA PHE A 77 -4.09 -11.60 -35.72
C PHE A 77 -2.58 -11.87 -35.89
N LEU A 78 -1.85 -12.08 -34.79
CA LEU A 78 -0.41 -12.37 -34.83
C LEU A 78 -0.06 -13.72 -35.47
N LYS A 79 -0.96 -14.71 -35.40
CA LYS A 79 -0.78 -16.03 -36.03
C LYS A 79 -0.97 -16.02 -37.55
N THR A 80 -1.46 -14.92 -38.13
CA THR A 80 -1.58 -14.78 -39.58
C THR A 80 -0.20 -14.84 -40.20
N SER A 81 0.06 -15.84 -41.05
CA SER A 81 1.38 -16.14 -41.60
C SER A 81 2.08 -14.91 -42.21
N ALA A 82 1.32 -14.05 -42.91
CA ALA A 82 1.84 -12.81 -43.49
C ALA A 82 2.33 -11.80 -42.42
N VAL A 83 1.63 -11.66 -41.30
CA VAL A 83 1.99 -10.74 -40.21
C VAL A 83 3.20 -11.25 -39.45
N THR A 84 3.30 -12.57 -39.25
CA THR A 84 4.43 -13.19 -38.55
C THR A 84 5.75 -12.93 -39.29
N TYR A 85 5.77 -13.11 -40.63
CA TYR A 85 6.96 -12.81 -41.43
C TYR A 85 7.29 -11.30 -41.45
N ALA A 86 6.30 -10.42 -41.45
CA ALA A 86 6.52 -8.97 -41.38
C ALA A 86 7.17 -8.55 -40.05
N ILE A 87 6.71 -9.12 -38.92
CA ILE A 87 7.31 -8.86 -37.60
C ILE A 87 8.75 -9.36 -37.54
N ILE A 88 9.01 -10.56 -38.06
CA ILE A 88 10.38 -11.12 -38.10
C ILE A 88 11.29 -10.23 -38.96
N ALA A 89 10.82 -9.74 -40.11
CA ALA A 89 11.59 -8.82 -40.95
C ALA A 89 11.92 -7.49 -40.24
N ILE A 90 10.97 -6.91 -39.52
CA ILE A 90 11.20 -5.70 -38.72
C ILE A 90 12.21 -5.99 -37.59
N ALA A 91 12.09 -7.12 -36.90
CA ALA A 91 13.04 -7.50 -35.85
C ALA A 91 14.46 -7.69 -36.41
N VAL A 92 14.60 -8.36 -37.56
CA VAL A 92 15.90 -8.56 -38.24
C VAL A 92 16.50 -7.23 -38.68
N THR A 93 15.71 -6.33 -39.25
CA THR A 93 16.22 -5.00 -39.65
C THR A 93 16.66 -4.15 -38.47
N ILE A 94 15.94 -4.19 -37.34
CA ILE A 94 16.38 -3.51 -36.10
C ILE A 94 17.67 -4.13 -35.59
N CYS A 95 17.76 -5.46 -35.54
CA CYS A 95 18.98 -6.16 -35.14
C CYS A 95 20.18 -5.83 -36.01
N LEU A 96 20.01 -5.77 -37.35
CA LEU A 96 21.07 -5.38 -38.27
C LEU A 96 21.53 -3.93 -38.05
N ASN A 97 20.59 -3.01 -37.79
CA ASN A 97 20.93 -1.62 -37.46
C ASN A 97 21.69 -1.51 -36.13
N ILE A 98 21.32 -2.29 -35.12
CA ILE A 98 22.04 -2.35 -33.83
C ILE A 98 23.44 -2.95 -34.03
N MET A 99 23.56 -4.02 -34.81
CA MET A 99 24.84 -4.66 -35.09
C MET A 99 25.78 -3.73 -35.88
N LEU A 100 25.24 -3.01 -36.87
CA LEU A 100 25.95 -1.98 -37.62
C LEU A 100 26.42 -0.84 -36.68
N PHE A 101 25.55 -0.37 -35.79
CA PHE A 101 25.90 0.64 -34.79
C PHE A 101 27.06 0.18 -33.87
N LEU A 102 27.04 -1.07 -33.42
CA LEU A 102 28.13 -1.65 -32.62
C LEU A 102 29.44 -1.77 -33.43
N MET A 103 29.37 -2.14 -34.70
CA MET A 103 30.53 -2.23 -35.59
C MET A 103 31.16 -0.87 -35.92
N LEU A 104 30.36 0.19 -36.09
CA LEU A 104 30.86 1.56 -36.27
C LEU A 104 31.52 2.12 -35.01
N LYS A 105 30.98 1.79 -33.82
CA LYS A 105 31.54 2.25 -32.55
C LYS A 105 32.89 1.58 -32.21
N CYS A 106 33.15 0.39 -32.73
CA CYS A 106 34.41 -0.36 -32.51
C CYS A 106 35.56 0.03 -33.46
N ARG A 107 35.39 0.99 -34.38
CA ARG A 107 36.40 1.32 -35.43
C ARG A 107 37.12 2.67 -35.26
N LEU A 108 36.87 3.48 -34.22
CA LEU A 108 37.71 4.65 -33.91
C LEU A 108 38.72 4.33 -32.81
N PRO A 109 40.05 4.32 -33.08
CA PRO A 109 41.03 4.47 -32.03
C PRO A 109 41.03 5.94 -31.61
N LEU A 110 40.57 6.23 -30.41
CA LEU A 110 40.80 7.52 -29.77
C LEU A 110 41.83 7.31 -28.66
N ASP A 111 43.09 7.59 -29.00
CA ASP A 111 44.08 7.99 -28.01
C ASP A 111 43.57 9.25 -27.30
N GLY A 112 43.63 9.24 -25.96
CA GLY A 112 43.42 10.45 -25.17
C GLY A 112 42.58 10.23 -23.92
N ASN A 113 43.25 9.83 -22.85
CA ASN A 113 43.04 10.26 -21.46
C ASN A 113 41.71 10.96 -21.11
N ALA A 114 40.83 10.28 -20.39
CA ALA A 114 40.21 10.78 -19.16
C ALA A 114 39.24 9.72 -18.61
N THR A 115 39.32 9.52 -17.31
CA THR A 115 38.23 9.05 -16.45
C THR A 115 36.86 9.55 -16.90
N ASP A 116 35.88 8.67 -17.10
CA ASP A 116 34.70 8.58 -16.22
C ASP A 116 33.71 7.52 -16.74
N GLY A 117 32.98 6.90 -15.81
CA GLY A 117 31.90 5.98 -16.12
C GLY A 117 30.77 6.67 -16.87
N SER A 118 30.21 6.01 -17.90
CA SER A 118 28.99 6.48 -18.54
C SER A 118 27.95 5.38 -18.59
N SER A 119 26.93 5.59 -17.75
CA SER A 119 25.59 5.08 -17.84
C SER A 119 25.02 5.11 -19.27
N CYS A 120 24.18 4.13 -19.54
CA CYS A 120 23.33 4.06 -20.72
C CYS A 120 22.02 4.80 -20.46
N GLU A 121 21.81 5.97 -21.05
CA GLU A 121 20.47 6.46 -21.38
C GLU A 121 20.52 7.19 -22.73
N PHE A 122 19.71 6.76 -23.70
CA PHE A 122 19.22 7.69 -24.72
C PHE A 122 17.88 7.25 -25.31
N GLY A 123 16.89 8.13 -25.15
CA GLY A 123 15.56 8.06 -25.71
C GLY A 123 14.70 9.24 -25.26
N LYS A 124 15.08 10.47 -25.61
CA LYS A 124 14.22 11.66 -25.50
C LYS A 124 14.16 12.42 -26.83
N ARG A 125 12.96 12.80 -27.23
CA ARG A 125 12.65 13.69 -28.36
C ARG A 125 12.22 15.06 -27.81
N SER A 126 12.98 16.06 -28.24
CA SER A 126 12.85 17.52 -28.36
C SER A 126 11.73 18.34 -27.68
N GLY A 127 12.14 19.51 -27.19
CA GLY A 127 11.36 20.73 -26.94
C GLY A 127 12.24 21.80 -26.28
N ASP A 128 12.49 22.92 -26.98
CA ASP A 128 13.57 23.91 -26.75
C ASP A 128 13.33 24.97 -25.64
N THR A 129 14.44 25.54 -25.12
CA THR A 129 14.76 26.99 -25.04
C THR A 129 15.23 27.54 -23.65
N GLN A 130 16.49 28.04 -23.67
CA GLN A 130 17.14 29.13 -22.91
C GLN A 130 17.66 28.96 -21.45
N SER A 131 18.86 29.52 -21.27
CA SER A 131 19.84 29.60 -20.15
C SER A 131 19.62 30.80 -19.19
N PRO A 132 20.48 31.09 -18.17
CA PRO A 132 20.98 30.27 -17.04
C PRO A 132 20.94 31.02 -15.66
N THR A 133 20.39 30.47 -14.55
CA THR A 133 20.63 30.87 -13.13
C THR A 133 20.15 29.71 -12.19
N PRO A 134 20.64 29.51 -10.95
CA PRO A 134 20.63 28.22 -10.27
C PRO A 134 19.25 27.93 -9.67
N GLU A 135 18.42 27.25 -10.43
CA GLU A 135 17.10 26.82 -9.97
C GLU A 135 17.10 25.32 -9.73
N SER A 136 16.54 24.97 -8.56
CA SER A 136 16.12 23.64 -8.14
C SER A 136 15.70 22.78 -9.34
N PRO A 137 16.14 21.50 -9.42
CA PRO A 137 15.73 20.63 -10.50
C PRO A 137 14.20 20.62 -10.56
N ALA A 138 13.67 20.85 -11.77
CA ALA A 138 12.24 20.79 -12.07
C ALA A 138 11.58 19.62 -11.33
N PRO A 139 10.34 19.77 -10.82
CA PRO A 139 9.69 18.76 -10.00
C PRO A 139 9.54 17.49 -10.82
N ALA A 140 10.48 16.55 -10.64
CA ALA A 140 10.35 15.22 -11.20
C ALA A 140 9.24 14.53 -10.43
N ASP A 141 8.30 13.92 -11.14
CA ASP A 141 7.22 13.18 -10.50
C ASP A 141 7.77 11.91 -9.84
N HIS A 142 8.13 12.01 -8.55
CA HIS A 142 8.70 10.92 -7.76
C HIS A 142 7.67 9.86 -7.34
N ILE A 143 6.42 9.97 -7.78
CA ILE A 143 5.28 9.14 -7.35
C ILE A 143 5.56 7.64 -7.52
N LEU A 144 6.11 7.24 -8.67
CA LEU A 144 6.43 5.85 -8.94
C LEU A 144 7.53 5.35 -8.00
N ALA A 145 8.61 6.12 -7.85
CA ALA A 145 9.72 5.77 -7.00
C ALA A 145 9.30 5.66 -5.53
N LEU A 146 8.48 6.60 -5.04
CA LEU A 146 7.89 6.52 -3.70
C LEU A 146 7.10 5.23 -3.52
N ARG A 147 6.20 4.91 -4.46
CA ARG A 147 5.40 3.67 -4.38
C ARG A 147 6.28 2.42 -4.39
N VAL A 148 7.31 2.40 -5.23
CA VAL A 148 8.28 1.28 -5.29
C VAL A 148 9.05 1.16 -3.98
N GLY A 149 9.56 2.26 -3.43
CA GLY A 149 10.28 2.26 -2.15
C GLY A 149 9.41 1.77 -0.99
N LEU A 150 8.15 2.19 -0.93
CA LEU A 150 7.18 1.68 0.04
C LEU A 150 6.96 0.16 -0.13
N GLU A 151 6.88 -0.33 -1.36
CA GLU A 151 6.69 -1.75 -1.62
C GLU A 151 7.93 -2.57 -1.25
N ILE A 152 9.15 -2.08 -1.51
CA ILE A 152 10.40 -2.68 -1.05
C ILE A 152 10.37 -2.84 0.48
N HIS A 153 10.03 -1.78 1.22
CA HIS A 153 9.92 -1.83 2.68
C HIS A 153 8.90 -2.87 3.17
N ARG A 154 7.72 -2.92 2.53
CA ARG A 154 6.69 -3.93 2.84
C ARG A 154 7.13 -5.35 2.53
N MET A 155 7.90 -5.56 1.46
CA MET A 155 8.47 -6.86 1.15
C MET A 155 9.50 -7.27 2.21
N ARG A 156 10.41 -6.36 2.59
CA ARG A 156 11.42 -6.61 3.65
C ARG A 156 10.78 -7.06 4.95
N LYS A 157 9.80 -6.28 5.44
CA LYS A 157 9.06 -6.60 6.68
C LYS A 157 8.33 -7.94 6.61
N ARG A 158 7.67 -8.25 5.48
CA ARG A 158 7.02 -9.55 5.30
C ARG A 158 8.01 -10.71 5.35
N MET A 159 9.20 -10.51 4.82
CA MET A 159 10.23 -11.54 4.79
C MET A 159 10.92 -11.76 6.14
N GLU A 160 11.02 -10.74 6.98
CA GLU A 160 11.49 -10.84 8.37
C GLU A 160 10.55 -11.72 9.21
N GLN A 161 9.26 -11.71 8.91
CA GLN A 161 8.25 -12.52 9.60
C GLN A 161 8.20 -13.98 9.10
N MET A 162 8.95 -14.34 8.05
CA MET A 162 8.97 -15.70 7.53
C MET A 162 9.97 -16.58 8.30
N PRO A 163 9.65 -17.85 8.61
CA PRO A 163 10.60 -18.75 9.25
C PRO A 163 11.77 -19.05 8.31
N GLU A 164 12.98 -19.19 8.86
CA GLU A 164 14.21 -19.33 8.05
C GLU A 164 14.23 -20.56 7.14
N LYS A 165 13.51 -21.62 7.52
CA LYS A 165 13.38 -22.87 6.75
C LYS A 165 12.41 -22.75 5.56
N THR A 166 11.83 -21.57 5.32
CA THR A 166 10.89 -21.36 4.21
C THR A 166 11.57 -21.57 2.86
N ARG A 167 10.96 -22.42 2.03
CA ARG A 167 11.49 -22.78 0.70
C ARG A 167 11.69 -21.51 -0.15
N HIS A 168 12.87 -21.37 -0.76
CA HIS A 168 13.26 -20.24 -1.63
C HIS A 168 13.36 -18.86 -0.96
N LEU A 169 13.33 -18.74 0.37
CA LEU A 169 13.47 -17.45 1.06
C LEU A 169 14.77 -16.71 0.68
N LYS A 170 15.88 -17.45 0.56
CA LYS A 170 17.18 -16.90 0.14
C LYS A 170 17.13 -16.32 -1.28
N ALA A 171 16.43 -16.98 -2.20
CA ALA A 171 16.28 -16.47 -3.56
C ALA A 171 15.46 -15.18 -3.58
N LEU A 172 14.39 -15.11 -2.78
CA LEU A 172 13.59 -13.90 -2.63
C LEU A 172 14.41 -12.74 -2.02
N LYS A 173 15.24 -13.02 -1.00
CA LYS A 173 16.14 -12.01 -0.39
C LYS A 173 17.11 -11.45 -1.41
N ASN A 174 17.68 -12.31 -2.25
CA ASN A 174 18.58 -11.88 -3.32
C ASN A 174 17.85 -11.05 -4.38
N SER A 175 16.62 -11.40 -4.76
CA SER A 175 15.84 -10.61 -5.71
C SER A 175 15.45 -9.24 -5.15
N LEU A 176 15.07 -9.17 -3.87
CA LEU A 176 14.78 -7.91 -3.19
C LEU A 176 16.03 -7.02 -3.13
N LYS A 177 17.19 -7.59 -2.82
CA LYS A 177 18.47 -6.86 -2.83
C LYS A 177 18.76 -6.23 -4.20
N ARG A 178 18.59 -6.98 -5.30
CA ARG A 178 18.77 -6.42 -6.66
C ARG A 178 17.81 -5.26 -6.95
N LEU A 179 16.59 -5.33 -6.42
CA LEU A 179 15.60 -4.27 -6.56
C LEU A 179 16.02 -3.01 -5.77
N GLU A 180 16.57 -3.20 -4.58
CA GLU A 180 17.16 -2.12 -3.76
C GLU A 180 18.38 -1.50 -4.45
N ASP A 181 19.30 -2.32 -4.97
CA ASP A 181 20.47 -1.86 -5.71
C ASP A 181 20.02 -1.02 -6.93
N ALA A 182 19.04 -1.50 -7.71
CA ALA A 182 18.50 -0.75 -8.83
C ALA A 182 17.76 0.54 -8.42
N PHE A 183 17.13 0.56 -7.24
CA PHE A 183 16.49 1.76 -6.67
C PHE A 183 17.55 2.81 -6.30
N ASN A 184 18.63 2.37 -5.68
CA ASN A 184 19.80 3.19 -5.33
C ASN A 184 20.53 3.71 -6.57
N ASP A 185 20.70 2.89 -7.61
CA ASP A 185 21.31 3.27 -8.88
C ASP A 185 20.51 4.40 -9.60
N LYS A 186 19.20 4.48 -9.34
CA LYS A 186 18.35 5.56 -9.83
C LYS A 186 18.44 6.84 -8.97
N GLY A 187 19.31 6.85 -7.97
CA GLY A 187 19.58 7.98 -7.08
C GLY A 187 18.59 8.09 -5.92
N TYR A 188 17.78 7.06 -5.66
CA TYR A 188 16.89 7.03 -4.50
C TYR A 188 17.49 6.19 -3.39
N GLU A 189 17.58 6.73 -2.18
CA GLU A 189 18.13 6.05 -1.03
C GLU A 189 17.06 5.86 0.04
N MET A 190 17.02 4.68 0.65
CA MET A 190 16.15 4.37 1.78
C MET A 190 16.97 4.28 3.07
N ILE A 191 16.70 5.17 4.03
CA ILE A 191 17.43 5.18 5.30
C ILE A 191 16.79 4.20 6.27
N ASP A 192 17.60 3.29 6.81
CA ASP A 192 17.20 2.44 7.92
C ASP A 192 17.33 3.19 9.26
N LEU A 193 16.21 3.23 9.98
CA LEU A 193 16.05 3.89 11.27
C LEU A 193 15.78 2.90 12.40
N LEU A 194 15.63 1.61 12.10
CA LEU A 194 15.32 0.60 13.10
C LEU A 194 16.46 0.47 14.12
N GLY A 195 16.12 0.46 15.40
CA GLY A 195 17.09 0.30 16.50
C GLY A 195 17.96 1.53 16.77
N LYS A 196 17.73 2.66 16.09
CA LYS A 196 18.43 3.91 16.38
C LYS A 196 17.77 4.63 17.56
N SER A 197 18.57 5.33 18.35
CA SER A 197 18.08 6.22 19.41
C SER A 197 17.27 7.36 18.79
N PHE A 198 16.10 7.63 19.36
CA PHE A 198 15.25 8.72 18.92
C PHE A 198 15.73 10.06 19.50
N SER A 199 15.65 11.12 18.69
CA SER A 199 15.91 12.49 19.13
C SER A 199 14.95 13.46 18.46
N ASP A 200 14.47 14.46 19.21
CA ASP A 200 13.47 15.43 18.75
C ASP A 200 13.94 16.32 17.58
N GLY A 201 15.26 16.34 17.30
CA GLY A 201 15.84 17.07 16.17
C GLY A 201 15.70 16.38 14.82
N LEU A 202 15.18 15.14 14.76
CA LEU A 202 15.03 14.40 13.51
C LEU A 202 13.78 14.85 12.74
N THR A 203 13.92 15.02 11.42
CA THR A 203 12.79 15.35 10.53
C THR A 203 11.97 14.09 10.21
N LEU A 204 11.23 13.57 11.19
CA LEU A 204 10.38 12.39 11.08
C LEU A 204 9.11 12.50 11.93
N HIS A 205 8.12 11.64 11.66
CA HIS A 205 6.90 11.54 12.45
C HIS A 205 6.97 10.37 13.42
N ALA A 206 7.02 10.64 14.73
CA ALA A 206 7.12 9.63 15.77
C ALA A 206 5.78 9.38 16.49
N ARG A 207 5.50 8.11 16.77
CA ARG A 207 4.41 7.66 17.66
C ARG A 207 5.03 6.96 18.86
N PHE A 208 4.73 7.42 20.07
CA PHE A 208 5.32 6.86 21.29
C PHE A 208 4.51 5.68 21.83
N ALA A 209 5.20 4.65 22.29
CA ALA A 209 4.64 3.48 22.96
C ALA A 209 5.43 3.15 24.24
N PRO A 210 4.78 2.92 25.39
CA PRO A 210 5.48 2.52 26.61
C PRO A 210 6.06 1.11 26.47
N SER A 211 7.26 0.86 27.01
CA SER A 211 7.89 -0.46 27.03
C SER A 211 8.64 -0.69 28.35
N ASP A 212 8.40 -1.85 28.97
CA ASP A 212 9.05 -2.27 30.22
C ASP A 212 10.45 -2.87 29.99
N GLU A 213 10.85 -3.05 28.72
CA GLU A 213 12.12 -3.69 28.34
C GLU A 213 13.28 -2.68 28.25
N LEU A 214 13.00 -1.38 28.24
CA LEU A 214 13.97 -0.30 28.05
C LEU A 214 14.28 0.43 29.36
N GLN A 215 15.45 1.05 29.46
CA GLN A 215 15.81 1.82 30.65
C GLN A 215 14.96 3.09 30.78
N GLU A 216 14.80 3.59 32.01
CA GLU A 216 14.01 4.80 32.29
C GLU A 216 14.55 5.99 31.46
N ASN A 217 13.66 6.64 30.70
CA ASN A 217 13.95 7.71 29.73
C ASN A 217 14.71 7.30 28.46
N GLU A 218 14.96 6.01 28.24
CA GLU A 218 15.52 5.53 26.97
C GLU A 218 14.44 5.52 25.88
N GLN A 219 14.75 6.13 24.73
CA GLN A 219 13.85 6.22 23.58
C GLN A 219 14.51 5.60 22.35
N ILE A 220 13.99 4.46 21.92
CA ILE A 220 14.52 3.71 20.76
C ILE A 220 13.43 3.54 19.71
N ILE A 221 13.80 3.68 18.44
CA ILE A 221 12.93 3.38 17.31
C ILE A 221 12.78 1.86 17.20
N THR A 222 11.67 1.34 17.68
CA THR A 222 11.39 -0.11 17.68
C THR A 222 10.72 -0.58 16.40
N LYS A 223 10.07 0.32 15.66
CA LYS A 223 9.35 -0.06 14.44
C LYS A 223 9.26 1.08 13.44
N VAL A 224 9.58 0.78 12.20
CA VAL A 224 9.43 1.71 11.07
C VAL A 224 8.12 1.41 10.35
N ILE A 225 7.17 2.36 10.39
CA ILE A 225 5.87 2.27 9.72
C ILE A 225 6.03 2.62 8.24
N THR A 226 6.63 3.78 7.97
CA THR A 226 6.93 4.28 6.62
C THR A 226 8.42 4.62 6.55
N PRO A 227 9.16 4.15 5.54
CA PRO A 227 10.58 4.42 5.43
C PRO A 227 10.85 5.89 5.03
N GLN A 228 12.00 6.42 5.43
CA GLN A 228 12.51 7.66 4.87
C GLN A 228 13.10 7.37 3.49
N ILE A 229 12.77 8.22 2.51
CA ILE A 229 13.31 8.14 1.16
C ILE A 229 13.94 9.49 0.80
N ASN A 230 15.19 9.44 0.37
CA ASN A 230 15.93 10.57 -0.17
C ASN A 230 16.14 10.37 -1.67
N PHE A 231 16.20 11.45 -2.44
CA PHE A 231 16.62 11.44 -3.83
C PHE A 231 17.81 12.38 -4.00
N LYS A 232 18.98 11.83 -4.36
CA LYS A 232 20.24 12.58 -4.49
C LYS A 232 20.49 13.50 -3.27
N ASP A 233 20.45 12.90 -2.08
CA ASP A 233 20.61 13.57 -0.78
C ASP A 233 19.52 14.58 -0.38
N VAL A 234 18.48 14.76 -1.20
CA VAL A 234 17.31 15.59 -0.87
C VAL A 234 16.20 14.73 -0.27
N LEU A 235 15.67 15.13 0.88
CA LEU A 235 14.54 14.45 1.50
C LEU A 235 13.29 14.59 0.63
N ILE A 236 12.75 13.47 0.14
CA ILE A 236 11.49 13.44 -0.61
C ILE A 236 10.32 12.86 0.19
N GLN A 237 10.63 12.01 1.19
CA GLN A 237 9.64 11.40 2.08
C GLN A 237 10.21 11.26 3.49
N ALA A 238 9.58 11.90 4.46
CA ALA A 238 9.91 11.73 5.87
C ALA A 238 9.45 10.35 6.38
N ALA A 239 10.25 9.77 7.29
CA ALA A 239 9.89 8.51 7.94
C ALA A 239 8.74 8.69 8.93
N GLU A 240 7.97 7.61 9.09
CA GLU A 240 7.01 7.46 10.18
C GLU A 240 7.41 6.25 11.02
N VAL A 241 7.59 6.47 12.32
CA VAL A 241 8.16 5.47 13.23
C VAL A 241 7.38 5.36 14.53
N GLU A 242 7.46 4.19 15.14
CA GLU A 242 7.05 3.91 16.52
C GLU A 242 8.32 3.95 17.39
N VAL A 243 8.26 4.73 18.45
CA VAL A 243 9.35 4.91 19.42
C VAL A 243 8.89 4.29 20.72
N SER A 244 9.67 3.34 21.23
CA SER A 244 9.42 2.79 22.56
C SER A 244 10.17 3.62 23.59
N SER A 245 9.44 4.07 24.62
CA SER A 245 9.99 4.81 25.76
C SER A 245 9.95 3.93 27.01
N GLY A 246 11.09 3.78 27.68
CA GLY A 246 11.15 3.14 29.00
C GLY A 246 10.35 3.93 30.04
N VAL A 247 9.42 3.25 30.71
CA VAL A 247 8.54 3.80 31.75
C VAL A 247 9.00 3.38 33.14
#